data_AF-A0A8T2UDY8-F1
#
_entry.id   AF-A0A8T2UDY8-F1
#
_cell.length_a   1.000
_cell.length_b   1.000
_cell.length_c   1.000
_cell.angle_alpha   90.00
_cell.angle_beta   90.00
_cell.angle_gamma   90.00
#
_symmetry.space_group_name_H-M   'P 1'
#
loop_
_entity.id
_entity.type
_entity.pdbx_description
1 polymer ?
#
loop_
_entity_poly.entity_id
_entity_poly.type
_entity_poly.pdbx_seq_one_letter_code
_entity_poly.pdbx_strand_id
1 'polypeptide(L)'
;MKVSFREFDSTNAYVWFELYSPPSEKDVEIIGNVIRSWYLLGRLGAFNASNLQISRSPTDLGLSYDEKNVEGLLQAYFHNVDILEFQDNLGRIRLDLGTADALALDVFINALIVVSSENVGIKELTFGGKRLGDWEEGMVSKEDGYISYKI
;
A
#
# COMPACT_ATOMS: atom_id res chain seq x y z
N MET A 1 5.06 14.63 -1.85
CA MET A 1 5.37 13.26 -2.28
C MET A 1 5.18 13.12 -3.79
N LYS A 2 6.14 12.56 -4.52
CA LYS A 2 6.00 12.15 -5.93
C LYS A 2 5.57 10.68 -5.98
N VAL A 3 4.71 10.31 -6.93
CA VAL A 3 4.26 8.93 -7.14
C VAL A 3 4.68 8.48 -8.55
N SER A 4 5.26 7.28 -8.68
CA SER A 4 5.69 6.73 -9.97
C SER A 4 5.43 5.22 -10.07
N PHE A 5 5.29 4.73 -11.30
CA PHE A 5 5.11 3.32 -11.62
C PHE A 5 6.22 2.87 -12.59
N ARG A 6 6.86 1.75 -12.30
CA ARG A 6 7.99 1.21 -13.07
C ARG A 6 7.82 -0.30 -13.26
N GLU A 7 7.40 -0.72 -14.46
CA GLU A 7 7.17 -2.15 -14.76
C GLU A 7 6.31 -2.84 -13.69
N PHE A 8 5.22 -2.19 -13.28
CA PHE A 8 4.38 -2.66 -12.18
C PHE A 8 3.60 -3.92 -12.57
N ASP A 9 3.77 -4.98 -11.79
CA ASP A 9 2.99 -6.23 -11.84
C ASP A 9 2.22 -6.39 -10.53
N SER A 10 0.89 -6.27 -10.60
CA SER A 10 0.03 -6.30 -9.41
C SER A 10 0.13 -7.61 -8.62
N THR A 11 0.54 -8.71 -9.25
CA THR A 11 0.65 -10.02 -8.59
C THR A 11 1.99 -10.22 -7.90
N ASN A 12 2.98 -9.37 -8.20
CA ASN A 12 4.31 -9.47 -7.65
C ASN A 12 5.10 -8.16 -7.84
N ALA A 13 4.84 -7.19 -6.98
CA ALA A 13 5.53 -5.90 -7.04
C ALA A 13 6.18 -5.53 -5.72
N TYR A 14 7.30 -4.82 -5.82
CA TYR A 14 7.77 -3.99 -4.73
C TYR A 14 7.04 -2.65 -4.75
N VAL A 15 6.77 -2.12 -3.56
CA VAL A 15 6.48 -0.71 -3.34
C VAL A 15 7.68 -0.13 -2.60
N TRP A 16 8.30 0.86 -3.20
CA TRP A 16 9.48 1.52 -2.66
C TRP A 16 9.12 2.87 -2.08
N PHE A 17 9.75 3.19 -0.95
CA PHE A 17 9.64 4.44 -0.23
C PHE A 17 11.01 5.13 -0.25
N GLU A 18 11.09 6.36 -0.73
CA GLU A 18 12.24 7.23 -0.49
C GLU A 18 11.81 8.31 0.49
N LEU A 19 12.44 8.35 1.67
CA LEU A 19 12.17 9.33 2.71
C LEU A 19 13.16 10.49 2.64
N TYR A 20 12.78 11.66 3.19
CA TYR A 20 13.69 12.81 3.29
C TYR A 20 14.83 12.59 4.30
N SER A 21 14.62 11.69 5.28
CA SER A 21 15.60 11.31 6.29
C SER A 21 15.37 9.84 6.69
N PRO A 22 16.38 9.15 7.23
CA PRO A 22 16.19 7.81 7.79
C PRO A 22 15.05 7.79 8.82
N PRO A 23 14.15 6.78 8.77
CA PRO A 23 12.98 6.75 9.64
C PRO A 23 13.37 6.34 11.06
N SER A 24 12.63 6.86 12.05
CA SER A 24 12.64 6.32 13.41
C SER A 24 11.77 5.06 13.50
N GLU A 25 11.90 4.27 14.59
CA GLU A 25 11.03 3.11 14.83
C GLU A 25 9.54 3.48 14.81
N LYS A 26 9.19 4.68 15.31
CA LYS A 26 7.82 5.21 15.30
C LYS A 26 7.33 5.50 13.88
N ASP A 27 8.20 6.02 13.02
CA ASP A 27 7.84 6.30 11.62
C ASP A 27 7.55 5.00 10.86
N VAL A 28 8.40 3.99 11.07
CA VAL A 28 8.19 2.65 10.52
C VAL A 28 6.90 2.02 11.05
N GLU A 29 6.59 2.19 12.33
CA GLU A 29 5.33 1.71 12.92
C GLU A 29 4.10 2.38 12.29
N ILE A 30 4.14 3.69 12.03
CA ILE A 30 3.04 4.40 11.38
C ILE A 30 2.80 3.87 9.96
N ILE A 31 3.86 3.77 9.15
CA ILE A 31 3.77 3.22 7.79
C ILE A 31 3.29 1.77 7.84
N GLY A 32 3.86 0.95 8.72
CA GLY A 32 3.50 -0.45 8.90
C GLY A 32 2.04 -0.66 9.29
N ASN A 33 1.51 0.15 10.20
CA ASN A 33 0.11 0.07 10.62
C ASN A 33 -0.86 0.47 9.50
N VAL A 34 -0.50 1.45 8.67
CA VAL A 34 -1.29 1.82 7.47
C VAL A 34 -1.31 0.66 6.47
N ILE A 35 -0.16 0.07 6.19
CA ILE A 35 -0.04 -1.10 5.30
C ILE A 35 -0.84 -2.28 5.85
N ARG A 36 -0.74 -2.59 7.15
CA ARG A 36 -1.51 -3.67 7.79
C ARG A 36 -3.02 -3.45 7.65
N SER A 37 -3.49 -2.23 7.89
CA SER A 37 -4.91 -1.88 7.78
C SER A 37 -5.39 -2.03 6.33
N TRP A 38 -4.61 -1.52 5.39
CA TRP A 38 -4.88 -1.64 3.96
C TRP A 38 -4.94 -3.11 3.51
N TYR A 39 -3.96 -3.92 3.91
CA TYR A 39 -3.92 -5.35 3.62
C TYR A 39 -5.14 -6.10 4.18
N LEU A 40 -5.49 -5.86 5.45
CA LEU A 40 -6.65 -6.51 6.08
C LEU A 40 -7.96 -6.19 5.35
N LEU A 41 -8.17 -4.93 4.97
CA LEU A 41 -9.33 -4.54 4.16
C LEU A 41 -9.35 -5.25 2.80
N GLY A 42 -8.20 -5.30 2.13
CA GLY A 42 -8.05 -5.99 0.84
C GLY A 42 -8.30 -7.50 0.93
N ARG A 43 -7.88 -8.14 2.02
CA ARG A 43 -8.15 -9.57 2.30
C ARG A 43 -9.63 -9.87 2.47
N LEU A 44 -10.41 -8.89 2.94
CA LEU A 44 -11.85 -9.00 3.11
C LEU A 44 -12.64 -8.59 1.86
N GLY A 45 -11.96 -8.27 0.75
CA GLY A 45 -12.62 -7.86 -0.49
C GLY A 45 -13.15 -6.43 -0.47
N ALA A 46 -12.70 -5.58 0.46
CA ALA A 46 -13.19 -4.21 0.59
C ALA A 46 -12.88 -3.34 -0.64
N PHE A 47 -11.83 -3.67 -1.40
CA PHE A 47 -11.45 -2.97 -2.63
C PHE A 47 -12.11 -3.60 -3.86
N ASN A 48 -13.42 -3.81 -3.80
CA ASN A 48 -14.22 -4.29 -4.92
C ASN A 48 -14.95 -3.10 -5.57
N ALA A 49 -14.37 -2.58 -6.65
CA ALA A 49 -14.92 -1.47 -7.41
C ALA A 49 -16.30 -1.79 -8.00
N SER A 50 -16.59 -3.06 -8.26
CA SER A 50 -17.90 -3.51 -8.77
C SER A 50 -19.01 -3.40 -7.74
N ASN A 51 -18.69 -3.36 -6.44
CA ASN A 51 -19.64 -3.27 -5.33
C ASN A 51 -19.70 -1.87 -4.67
N LEU A 52 -19.30 -0.81 -5.38
CA LEU A 52 -19.38 0.58 -4.88
C LEU A 52 -20.81 1.16 -5.02
N GLN A 53 -21.79 0.58 -4.33
CA GLN A 53 -23.22 0.95 -4.45
C GLN A 53 -23.49 2.41 -4.09
N ILE A 54 -22.92 2.90 -2.98
CA ILE A 54 -23.08 4.30 -2.54
C ILE A 54 -22.49 5.27 -3.56
N SER A 55 -21.28 5.02 -4.04
CA SER A 55 -20.60 5.90 -5.01
C SER A 55 -21.29 5.93 -6.38
N ARG A 56 -22.06 4.89 -6.71
CA ARG A 56 -22.84 4.77 -7.96
C ARG A 56 -24.30 5.21 -7.79
N SER A 57 -24.74 5.48 -6.55
CA SER A 57 -26.09 5.92 -6.29
C SER A 57 -26.30 7.33 -6.84
N PRO A 58 -27.42 7.61 -7.54
CA PRO A 58 -27.81 8.96 -7.88
C PRO A 58 -27.93 9.84 -6.62
N THR A 59 -27.51 11.10 -6.70
CA THR A 59 -27.44 12.03 -5.57
C THR A 59 -28.82 12.46 -5.05
N ASP A 60 -29.86 12.29 -5.86
CA ASP A 60 -31.25 12.60 -5.60
C ASP A 60 -32.03 11.45 -4.94
N LEU A 61 -31.44 10.25 -4.91
CA LEU A 61 -31.94 9.10 -4.17
C LEU A 61 -31.20 8.97 -2.83
N GLY A 62 -31.93 8.65 -1.76
CA GLY A 62 -31.33 8.41 -0.45
C GLY A 62 -30.30 7.27 -0.49
N LEU A 63 -29.26 7.37 0.34
CA LEU A 63 -28.21 6.36 0.40
C LEU A 63 -28.80 5.01 0.82
N SER A 64 -28.50 3.96 0.05
CA SER A 64 -28.88 2.59 0.36
C SER A 64 -27.77 1.62 -0.04
N TYR A 65 -27.78 0.43 0.57
CA TYR A 65 -26.84 -0.64 0.28
C TYR A 65 -27.59 -1.98 0.44
N ASP A 66 -27.45 -2.88 -0.53
CA ASP A 66 -28.10 -4.19 -0.50
C ASP A 66 -27.06 -5.30 -0.68
N GLU A 67 -27.01 -6.24 0.25
CA GLU A 67 -26.11 -7.39 0.22
C GLU A 67 -26.42 -8.33 -0.96
N LYS A 68 -27.67 -8.37 -1.44
CA LYS A 68 -28.10 -9.26 -2.52
C LYS A 68 -27.60 -8.80 -3.88
N ASN A 69 -27.27 -7.51 -4.01
CA ASN A 69 -26.65 -6.96 -5.23
C ASN A 69 -25.20 -7.46 -5.44
N VAL A 70 -24.65 -8.22 -4.49
CA VAL A 70 -23.31 -8.82 -4.55
C VAL A 70 -23.33 -10.23 -5.19
N GLU A 71 -24.50 -10.87 -5.31
CA GLU A 71 -24.63 -12.19 -5.94
C GLU A 71 -24.17 -12.13 -7.41
N GLY A 72 -23.04 -12.80 -7.71
CA GLY A 72 -22.47 -12.90 -9.05
C GLY A 72 -21.32 -11.94 -9.36
N LEU A 73 -20.93 -11.05 -8.44
CA LEU A 73 -19.73 -10.22 -8.61
C LEU A 73 -18.45 -11.04 -8.37
N LEU A 74 -17.44 -10.84 -9.21
CA LEU A 74 -16.09 -11.39 -8.99
C LEU A 74 -15.54 -10.82 -7.68
N GLN A 75 -14.97 -11.70 -6.87
CA GLN A 75 -14.34 -11.32 -5.60
C GLN A 75 -12.94 -10.76 -5.89
N ALA A 76 -12.65 -9.60 -5.30
CA ALA A 76 -11.41 -8.86 -5.48
C ALA A 76 -10.54 -9.01 -4.22
N TYR A 77 -9.64 -9.99 -4.20
CA TYR A 77 -8.86 -10.32 -3.00
C TYR A 77 -7.40 -9.93 -3.15
N PHE A 78 -6.91 -9.22 -2.14
CA PHE A 78 -5.48 -9.03 -1.89
C PHE A 78 -4.90 -10.36 -1.41
N HIS A 79 -3.86 -10.91 -2.03
CA HIS A 79 -3.32 -12.20 -1.59
C HIS A 79 -2.30 -12.09 -0.46
N ASN A 80 -1.26 -11.25 -0.61
CA ASN A 80 -0.16 -11.25 0.35
C ASN A 80 0.60 -9.91 0.43
N VAL A 81 1.12 -9.60 1.62
CA VAL A 81 2.08 -8.52 1.87
C VAL A 81 3.20 -9.09 2.75
N ASP A 82 4.45 -8.80 2.37
CA ASP A 82 5.63 -9.28 3.09
C ASP A 82 6.09 -8.28 4.18
N ILE A 83 7.36 -8.36 4.58
CA ILE A 83 7.97 -7.50 5.60
C ILE A 83 8.25 -6.12 5.01
N LEU A 84 7.95 -5.06 5.76
CA LEU A 84 8.39 -3.70 5.47
C LEU A 84 9.84 -3.55 5.92
N GLU A 85 10.73 -3.19 5.00
CA GLU A 85 12.17 -3.07 5.24
C GLU A 85 12.64 -1.65 4.93
N PHE A 86 13.61 -1.13 5.68
CA PHE A 86 14.31 0.12 5.42
C PHE A 86 15.82 -0.07 5.52
N GLN A 87 16.56 0.61 4.64
CA GLN A 87 18.00 0.82 4.63
C GLN A 87 18.23 2.32 4.48
N ASP A 88 18.75 2.96 5.53
CA ASP A 88 18.83 4.41 5.62
C ASP A 88 17.47 5.08 5.33
N ASN A 89 17.37 5.88 4.27
CA ASN A 89 16.16 6.57 3.86
C ASN A 89 15.36 5.84 2.76
N LEU A 90 15.83 4.68 2.30
CA LEU A 90 15.14 3.85 1.32
C LEU A 90 14.40 2.72 2.02
N GLY A 91 13.15 2.49 1.65
CA GLY A 91 12.36 1.38 2.14
C GLY A 91 11.67 0.63 1.02
N ARG A 92 11.30 -0.60 1.31
CA ARG A 92 10.51 -1.42 0.38
C ARG A 92 9.58 -2.36 1.12
N ILE A 93 8.54 -2.76 0.41
CA ILE A 93 7.71 -3.88 0.77
C ILE A 93 7.26 -4.63 -0.48
N ARG A 94 7.21 -5.96 -0.41
CA ARG A 94 6.69 -6.78 -1.49
C ARG A 94 5.21 -7.08 -1.27
N LEU A 95 4.45 -7.04 -2.35
CA LEU A 95 3.01 -7.31 -2.32
C LEU A 95 2.55 -8.15 -3.52
N ASP A 96 1.44 -8.84 -3.30
CA ASP A 96 0.61 -9.52 -4.30
C ASP A 96 -0.84 -9.06 -4.08
N LEU A 97 -1.30 -8.12 -4.92
CA LEU A 97 -2.66 -7.61 -4.91
C LEU A 97 -3.69 -8.63 -5.37
N GLY A 98 -3.28 -9.76 -5.94
CA GLY A 98 -4.19 -10.79 -6.44
C GLY A 98 -5.19 -10.22 -7.45
N THR A 99 -6.47 -10.32 -7.10
CA THR A 99 -7.58 -9.80 -7.90
C THR A 99 -8.14 -8.48 -7.38
N ALA A 100 -7.47 -7.82 -6.42
CA ALA A 100 -7.90 -6.52 -5.90
C ALA A 100 -7.94 -5.47 -7.02
N ASP A 101 -9.00 -4.66 -7.05
CA ASP A 101 -9.15 -3.61 -8.05
C ASP A 101 -8.14 -2.46 -7.81
N ALA A 102 -7.94 -1.63 -8.84
CA ALA A 102 -7.10 -0.42 -8.77
C ALA A 102 -7.50 0.52 -7.61
N LEU A 103 -8.75 0.44 -7.13
CA LEU A 103 -9.22 1.12 -5.93
C LEU A 103 -8.32 0.89 -4.71
N ALA A 104 -7.73 -0.30 -4.58
CA ALA A 104 -6.78 -0.61 -3.53
C ALA A 104 -5.57 0.33 -3.57
N LEU A 105 -5.03 0.60 -4.76
CA LEU A 105 -3.90 1.51 -4.95
C LEU A 105 -4.30 2.96 -4.68
N ASP A 106 -5.47 3.40 -5.15
CA ASP A 106 -5.96 4.76 -4.91
C ASP A 106 -6.09 5.05 -3.40
N VAL A 107 -6.76 4.14 -2.66
CA VAL A 107 -6.92 4.28 -1.21
C VAL A 107 -5.56 4.29 -0.51
N PHE A 108 -4.63 3.43 -0.93
CA PHE A 108 -3.31 3.34 -0.33
C PHE A 108 -2.45 4.59 -0.58
N ILE A 109 -2.41 5.07 -1.83
CA ILE A 109 -1.68 6.29 -2.19
C ILE A 109 -2.25 7.49 -1.44
N ASN A 110 -3.58 7.62 -1.37
CA ASN A 110 -4.22 8.71 -0.63
C ASN A 110 -3.88 8.68 0.86
N ALA A 111 -3.87 7.50 1.48
CA ALA A 111 -3.44 7.35 2.87
C ALA A 111 -1.97 7.77 3.05
N LEU A 112 -1.08 7.34 2.15
CA LEU A 112 0.34 7.67 2.20
C LEU A 112 0.64 9.15 1.90
N ILE A 113 -0.20 9.85 1.12
CA ILE A 113 -0.10 11.31 0.96
C ILE A 113 -0.26 12.02 2.31
N VAL A 114 -1.25 11.60 3.12
CA VAL A 114 -1.49 12.18 4.44
C VAL A 114 -0.39 11.78 5.43
N VAL A 115 0.02 10.50 5.44
CA VAL A 115 1.19 10.08 6.23
C VAL A 115 2.42 10.91 5.85
N SER A 116 2.59 11.19 4.54
CA SER A 116 3.70 11.98 4.04
C SER A 116 3.73 13.41 4.56
N SER A 117 2.56 14.06 4.71
CA SER A 117 2.47 15.46 5.10
C SER A 117 2.45 15.66 6.61
N GLU A 118 1.82 14.74 7.35
CA GLU A 118 1.54 14.92 8.77
C GLU A 118 2.47 14.11 9.70
N ASN A 119 3.13 13.07 9.19
CA ASN A 119 3.87 12.12 10.04
C ASN A 119 5.30 11.86 9.56
N VAL A 120 5.46 11.22 8.41
CA VAL A 120 6.75 10.74 7.90
C VAL A 120 7.02 11.39 6.57
N GLY A 121 8.10 12.18 6.42
CA GLY A 121 8.38 12.87 5.16
C GLY A 121 8.74 11.91 4.02
N ILE A 122 7.74 11.46 3.23
CA ILE A 122 7.94 10.63 2.04
C ILE A 122 8.20 11.53 0.82
N LYS A 123 9.40 11.40 0.25
CA LYS A 123 9.82 12.11 -0.95
C LYS A 123 9.22 11.48 -2.20
N GLU A 124 9.44 10.18 -2.41
CA GLU A 124 8.94 9.43 -3.57
C GLU A 124 8.37 8.07 -3.16
N LEU A 125 7.24 7.70 -3.77
CA LEU A 125 6.61 6.39 -3.69
C LEU A 125 6.64 5.76 -5.07
N THR A 126 7.36 4.65 -5.23
CA THR A 126 7.53 3.96 -6.52
C THR A 126 6.91 2.57 -6.48
N PHE A 127 5.97 2.29 -7.39
CA PHE A 127 5.35 0.98 -7.55
C PHE A 127 6.06 0.19 -8.66
N GLY A 128 6.55 -1.01 -8.33
CA GLY A 128 7.34 -1.85 -9.22
C GLY A 128 8.83 -1.52 -9.20
N GLY A 129 9.57 -2.08 -10.16
CA GLY A 129 11.03 -1.97 -10.25
C GLY A 129 11.75 -2.96 -9.33
N LYS A 130 12.76 -3.64 -9.89
CA LYS A 130 13.52 -4.68 -9.16
C LYS A 130 14.56 -4.12 -8.19
N ARG A 131 15.01 -2.86 -8.41
CA ARG A 131 16.00 -2.17 -7.59
C ARG A 131 15.73 -0.66 -7.65
N LEU A 132 15.90 0.03 -6.52
CA LEU A 132 15.80 1.48 -6.43
C LEU A 132 17.02 2.05 -5.69
N GLY A 133 17.61 3.11 -6.26
CA GLY A 133 18.72 3.84 -5.65
C GLY A 133 19.89 2.93 -5.26
N ASP A 134 20.41 3.17 -4.06
CA ASP A 134 21.56 2.49 -3.49
C ASP A 134 21.19 1.22 -2.70
N TRP A 135 19.96 0.72 -2.81
CA TRP A 135 19.53 -0.49 -2.11
C TRP A 135 20.50 -1.66 -2.33
N GLU A 136 20.91 -2.29 -1.22
CA GLU A 136 21.82 -3.43 -1.19
C GLU A 136 21.07 -4.70 -0.76
N GLU A 137 21.05 -5.71 -1.62
CA GLU A 137 20.41 -6.99 -1.30
C GLU A 137 21.20 -7.76 -0.23
N GLY A 138 20.50 -8.24 0.80
CA GLY A 138 21.08 -9.05 1.88
C GLY A 138 21.60 -8.27 3.09
N MET A 139 21.55 -6.94 3.06
CA MET A 139 21.86 -6.09 4.21
C MET A 139 20.73 -6.17 5.26
N VAL A 140 21.06 -6.68 6.45
CA VAL A 140 20.09 -6.95 7.54
C VAL A 140 20.57 -6.47 8.91
N SER A 141 21.67 -5.71 8.96
CA SER A 141 22.35 -5.29 10.18
C SER A 141 21.82 -3.95 10.68
N LYS A 142 21.37 -3.90 11.94
CA LYS A 142 20.88 -2.66 12.57
C LYS A 142 21.96 -1.58 12.69
N GLU A 143 23.22 -1.98 12.88
CA GLU A 143 24.35 -1.04 12.97
C GLU A 143 24.58 -0.29 11.66
N ASP A 144 24.16 -0.91 10.54
CA ASP A 144 24.23 -0.33 9.21
C ASP A 144 22.91 0.38 8.81
N GLY A 145 22.03 0.68 9.77
CA GLY A 145 20.79 1.44 9.52
C GLY A 145 19.61 0.62 9.03
N TYR A 146 19.68 -0.72 9.09
CA TYR A 146 18.56 -1.59 8.71
C TYR A 146 17.45 -1.64 9.76
N ILE A 147 16.20 -1.44 9.33
CA ILE A 147 15.00 -1.57 10.16
C ILE A 147 13.97 -2.42 9.44
N SER A 148 13.31 -3.34 10.15
CA SER A 148 12.25 -4.20 9.60
C SER A 148 11.00 -4.20 10.47
N TYR A 149 9.83 -4.23 9.84
CA TYR A 149 8.53 -4.29 10.50
C TYR A 149 7.63 -5.34 9.85
N LYS A 150 7.14 -6.28 10.65
CA LYS A 150 6.25 -7.34 10.17
C LYS A 150 4.82 -6.84 10.08
N ILE A 151 4.22 -6.97 8.91
CA ILE A 151 2.80 -6.65 8.64
C ILE A 151 1.90 -7.70 9.26
#